data_AF-A0A3A9EYZ3-F1
#
_entry.id   AF-A0A3A9EYZ3-F1
#
_cell.length_a   1.000
_cell.length_b   1.000
_cell.length_c   1.000
_cell.angle_alpha   90.00
_cell.angle_beta   90.00
_cell.angle_gamma   90.00
#
_symmetry.space_group_name_H-M   'P 1'
#
loop_
_entity.id
_entity.type
_entity.pdbx_description
1 polymer ?
#
loop_
_entity_poly.entity_id
_entity_poly.type
_entity_poly.pdbx_seq_one_letter_code
_entity_poly.pdbx_strand_id
1 'polypeptide(L)'
;MDIQNIEWGNRRKNIEGETTRRGNKSQFLEAVEKASKWQEADSVEKEQETRAIDRDKMTLEEYKQYIDEKIKNLNIHPSWKNTFIFVSITKEAYIHMKENPAYEEAVLKRLAKDLGQQSYLPGWEPDYIVFEIGKNMEDYKTISSYKRDNKQIEEDYLEYRKAKRKKELKLWQEKLFLKQYKERLRFEKLIVGRKMAEKDRYEELAEDMAMLKATGRTKDGSSLLKSYAVGNHQAKRAMGGSISIIRC
;
A
#
# COMPACT_ATOMS: atom_id res chain seq x y z
N MET A 1 16.58 2.18 3.83
CA MET A 1 16.00 1.45 4.98
C MET A 1 16.30 0.01 4.69
N ASP A 2 17.37 -0.50 5.29
CA ASP A 2 17.95 -1.77 4.86
C ASP A 2 17.50 -2.84 5.85
N ILE A 3 16.65 -3.74 5.38
CA ILE A 3 16.06 -4.83 6.14
C ILE A 3 16.84 -6.09 5.78
N GLN A 4 17.42 -6.80 6.77
CA GLN A 4 18.08 -8.09 6.55
C GLN A 4 17.32 -9.22 7.27
N ASN A 5 16.86 -10.21 6.51
CA ASN A 5 16.18 -11.44 6.95
C ASN A 5 17.19 -12.60 7.07
N ILE A 6 17.19 -13.36 8.19
CA ILE A 6 17.94 -14.63 8.29
C ILE A 6 17.18 -15.63 9.19
N GLU A 7 16.91 -16.85 8.69
CA GLU A 7 16.29 -18.00 9.39
C GLU A 7 17.35 -18.97 9.98
N TRP A 8 17.06 -19.63 11.12
CA TRP A 8 17.99 -20.58 11.79
C TRP A 8 17.30 -21.80 12.44
N GLY A 9 17.98 -22.96 12.40
CA GLY A 9 17.60 -24.23 13.06
C GLY A 9 18.75 -24.86 13.87
N ASN A 10 18.42 -25.54 14.99
CA ASN A 10 19.35 -25.94 16.06
C ASN A 10 19.53 -27.46 16.26
N ARG A 11 20.71 -27.88 16.76
CA ARG A 11 21.05 -29.25 17.22
C ARG A 11 21.92 -29.18 18.50
N ARG A 12 21.63 -29.99 19.53
CA ARG A 12 22.43 -30.11 20.79
C ARG A 12 22.80 -31.58 21.09
N LYS A 13 23.91 -31.80 21.81
CA LYS A 13 24.34 -33.07 22.46
C LYS A 13 24.59 -32.82 23.96
N ASN A 14 24.23 -33.80 24.80
CA ASN A 14 24.41 -33.83 26.26
C ASN A 14 25.72 -34.56 26.67
N ILE A 15 26.23 -34.24 27.87
CA ILE A 15 27.35 -34.92 28.55
C ILE A 15 26.93 -35.16 30.01
N GLU A 16 27.21 -36.35 30.56
CA GLU A 16 26.96 -36.78 31.94
C GLU A 16 28.24 -37.24 32.66
N GLY A 17 28.25 -37.05 34.00
CA GLY A 17 28.92 -37.86 35.03
C GLY A 17 30.36 -37.44 35.43
N GLU A 18 30.85 -37.61 36.66
CA GLU A 18 30.35 -38.02 37.99
C GLU A 18 31.57 -38.00 38.95
N THR A 19 31.47 -37.69 40.26
CA THR A 19 32.38 -38.24 41.32
C THR A 19 31.86 -38.03 42.75
N THR A 20 32.12 -39.01 43.61
CA THR A 20 31.73 -39.13 45.04
C THR A 20 32.90 -38.92 46.02
N ARG A 21 32.67 -38.25 47.17
CA ARG A 21 33.26 -38.61 48.49
C ARG A 21 32.50 -37.98 49.67
N ARG A 22 32.22 -38.77 50.71
CA ARG A 22 31.50 -38.39 51.94
C ARG A 22 32.49 -37.95 53.04
N GLY A 23 32.32 -36.72 53.53
CA GLY A 23 32.90 -36.18 54.76
C GLY A 23 32.42 -34.74 54.93
N ASN A 24 31.70 -34.43 56.02
CA ASN A 24 31.08 -33.13 56.32
C ASN A 24 30.36 -32.43 55.14
N LYS A 25 29.34 -33.10 54.59
CA LYS A 25 28.52 -32.56 53.49
C LYS A 25 27.95 -31.17 53.81
N SER A 26 27.52 -30.88 55.03
CA SER A 26 26.87 -29.59 55.33
C SER A 26 27.83 -28.40 55.29
N GLN A 27 28.98 -28.50 55.97
CA GLN A 27 29.96 -27.40 55.99
C GLN A 27 30.72 -27.26 54.67
N PHE A 28 30.97 -28.37 53.96
CA PHE A 28 31.60 -28.32 52.64
C PHE A 28 30.63 -27.77 51.58
N LEU A 29 29.35 -28.15 51.60
CA LEU A 29 28.36 -27.58 50.68
C LEU A 29 28.14 -26.08 50.95
N GLU A 30 28.08 -25.67 52.22
CA GLU A 30 27.95 -24.25 52.56
C GLU A 30 29.20 -23.45 52.16
N ALA A 31 30.41 -24.00 52.40
CA ALA A 31 31.66 -23.36 51.97
C ALA A 31 31.81 -23.32 50.44
N VAL A 32 31.36 -24.36 49.73
CA VAL A 32 31.36 -24.42 48.26
C VAL A 32 30.30 -23.47 47.68
N GLU A 33 29.10 -23.37 48.27
CA GLU A 33 28.09 -22.37 47.86
C GLU A 33 28.58 -20.95 48.13
N LYS A 34 29.24 -20.71 49.27
CA LYS A 34 29.83 -19.41 49.57
C LYS A 34 30.95 -19.10 48.58
N ALA A 35 31.89 -20.01 48.38
CA ALA A 35 33.00 -19.83 47.43
C ALA A 35 32.52 -19.70 45.99
N SER A 36 31.47 -20.43 45.58
CA SER A 36 30.80 -20.29 44.28
C SER A 36 30.15 -18.93 44.16
N LYS A 37 29.48 -18.42 45.21
CA LYS A 37 28.93 -17.06 45.23
C LYS A 37 30.01 -15.98 45.14
N TRP A 38 31.15 -16.16 45.82
CA TRP A 38 32.27 -15.22 45.73
C TRP A 38 32.96 -15.29 44.36
N GLN A 39 33.08 -16.48 43.75
CA GLN A 39 33.58 -16.63 42.38
C GLN A 39 32.62 -16.09 41.32
N GLU A 40 31.31 -16.29 41.49
CA GLU A 40 30.26 -15.70 40.64
C GLU A 40 30.23 -14.18 40.80
N ALA A 41 30.38 -13.64 42.01
CA ALA A 41 30.46 -12.20 42.23
C ALA A 41 31.75 -11.61 41.62
N ASP A 42 32.92 -12.21 41.86
CA ASP A 42 34.20 -11.73 41.31
C ASP A 42 34.27 -11.84 39.79
N SER A 43 33.63 -12.86 39.18
CA SER A 43 33.57 -13.01 37.73
C SER A 43 32.56 -12.06 37.10
N VAL A 44 31.41 -11.84 37.74
CA VAL A 44 30.42 -10.83 37.31
C VAL A 44 31.00 -9.42 37.42
N GLU A 45 31.72 -9.09 38.49
CA GLU A 45 32.38 -7.79 38.66
C GLU A 45 33.48 -7.57 37.61
N LYS A 46 34.34 -8.57 37.35
CA LYS A 46 35.37 -8.48 36.30
C LYS A 46 34.80 -8.44 34.89
N GLU A 47 33.71 -9.16 34.62
CA GLU A 47 33.00 -9.05 33.35
C GLU A 47 32.30 -7.70 33.19
N GLN A 48 31.77 -7.13 34.27
CA GLN A 48 31.15 -5.80 34.26
C GLN A 48 32.18 -4.69 34.05
N GLU A 49 33.35 -4.75 34.70
CA GLU A 49 34.43 -3.78 34.50
C GLU A 49 35.01 -3.84 33.09
N THR A 50 35.28 -5.04 32.55
CA THR A 50 35.80 -5.18 31.18
C THR A 50 34.77 -4.76 30.13
N ARG A 51 33.48 -5.06 30.33
CA ARG A 51 32.38 -4.59 29.45
C ARG A 51 32.18 -3.08 29.53
N ALA A 52 32.36 -2.46 30.71
CA ALA A 52 32.27 -1.01 30.86
C ALA A 52 33.40 -0.29 30.10
N ILE A 53 34.62 -0.83 30.12
CA ILE A 53 35.80 -0.24 29.48
C ILE A 53 35.72 -0.26 27.94
N ASP A 54 35.04 -1.24 27.35
CA ASP A 54 34.84 -1.32 25.89
C ASP A 54 33.71 -0.41 25.40
N ARG A 55 32.64 -0.21 26.20
CA ARG A 55 31.48 0.58 25.80
C ARG A 55 31.76 2.08 25.62
N ASP A 56 32.48 2.68 26.56
CA ASP A 56 32.73 4.13 26.54
C ASP A 56 33.55 4.56 25.33
N LYS A 57 34.38 3.65 24.80
CA LYS A 57 35.27 3.87 23.66
C LYS A 57 34.59 3.66 22.31
N MET A 58 33.48 2.92 22.25
CA MET A 58 32.78 2.65 20.99
C MET A 58 32.10 3.89 20.42
N THR A 59 32.16 4.06 19.11
CA THR A 59 31.27 5.00 18.40
C THR A 59 29.81 4.53 18.49
N LEU A 60 28.84 5.42 18.20
CA LEU A 60 27.43 5.05 18.27
C LEU A 60 27.08 3.96 17.23
N GLU A 61 27.75 3.99 16.09
CA GLU A 61 27.61 3.01 15.01
C GLU A 61 28.12 1.61 15.43
N GLU A 62 29.30 1.54 16.05
CA GLU A 62 29.83 0.30 16.61
C GLU A 62 28.94 -0.23 17.74
N TYR A 63 28.43 0.67 18.59
CA TYR A 63 27.51 0.29 19.65
C TYR A 63 26.19 -0.32 19.12
N LYS A 64 25.66 0.19 18.01
CA LYS A 64 24.50 -0.42 17.35
C LYS A 64 24.79 -1.85 16.89
N GLN A 65 25.95 -2.07 16.27
CA GLN A 65 26.36 -3.42 15.84
C GLN A 65 26.52 -4.37 17.03
N TYR A 66 27.11 -3.88 18.13
CA TYR A 66 27.20 -4.64 19.38
C TYR A 66 25.82 -5.05 19.92
N ILE A 67 24.85 -4.14 19.96
CA ILE A 67 23.48 -4.46 20.37
C ILE A 67 22.80 -5.42 19.39
N ASP A 68 22.99 -5.24 18.08
CA ASP A 68 22.46 -6.15 17.07
C ASP A 68 22.99 -7.58 17.24
N GLU A 69 24.28 -7.74 17.54
CA GLU A 69 24.89 -9.04 17.85
C GLU A 69 24.32 -9.65 19.15
N LYS A 70 24.10 -8.84 20.19
CA LYS A 70 23.43 -9.29 21.42
C LYS A 70 22.02 -9.79 21.14
N ILE A 71 21.25 -9.05 20.34
CA ILE A 71 19.87 -9.42 19.98
C ILE A 71 19.85 -10.71 19.14
N LYS A 72 20.79 -10.86 18.18
CA LYS A 72 20.91 -12.09 17.37
C LYS A 72 21.22 -13.34 18.20
N ASN A 73 21.95 -13.18 19.30
CA ASN A 73 22.30 -14.27 20.20
C ASN A 73 21.19 -14.60 21.23
N LEU A 74 20.07 -13.87 21.23
CA LEU A 74 18.95 -14.18 22.11
C LEU A 74 18.29 -15.51 21.72
N ASN A 75 17.90 -16.29 22.72
CA ASN A 75 17.17 -17.52 22.48
C ASN A 75 15.72 -17.22 22.09
N ILE A 76 15.34 -17.56 20.87
CA ILE A 76 13.98 -17.43 20.35
C ILE A 76 13.24 -18.76 20.55
N HIS A 77 12.06 -18.71 21.16
CA HIS A 77 11.23 -19.90 21.36
C HIS A 77 10.80 -20.50 20.00
N PRO A 78 10.81 -21.84 19.82
CA PRO A 78 10.45 -22.48 18.56
C PRO A 78 9.05 -22.16 18.02
N SER A 79 8.13 -21.69 18.88
CA SER A 79 6.80 -21.23 18.45
C SER A 79 6.86 -20.02 17.51
N TRP A 80 7.95 -19.25 17.52
CA TRP A 80 8.10 -18.07 16.66
C TRP A 80 8.68 -18.40 15.28
N LYS A 81 8.88 -19.69 14.95
CA LYS A 81 9.59 -20.13 13.73
C LYS A 81 9.03 -19.55 12.43
N ASN A 82 7.72 -19.27 12.37
CA ASN A 82 7.05 -18.76 11.17
C ASN A 82 6.69 -17.27 11.28
N THR A 83 7.24 -16.56 12.27
CA THR A 83 6.96 -15.14 12.52
C THR A 83 8.18 -14.30 12.13
N PHE A 84 7.96 -13.23 11.37
CA PHE A 84 8.99 -12.23 11.11
C PHE A 84 9.14 -11.31 12.33
N ILE A 85 10.34 -11.27 12.91
CA ILE A 85 10.62 -10.51 14.12
C ILE A 85 11.48 -9.30 13.75
N PHE A 86 10.97 -8.11 14.06
CA PHE A 86 11.65 -6.84 13.85
C PHE A 86 11.89 -6.15 15.19
N VAL A 87 13.09 -5.63 15.39
CA VAL A 87 13.43 -4.83 16.57
C VAL A 87 13.81 -3.43 16.09
N SER A 88 13.00 -2.43 16.45
CA SER A 88 13.16 -1.03 16.10
C SER A 88 13.59 -0.24 17.33
N ILE A 89 14.83 0.22 17.32
CA ILE A 89 15.41 0.97 18.44
C ILE A 89 15.63 2.42 18.00
N THR A 90 15.06 3.35 18.75
CA THR A 90 15.22 4.79 18.48
C THR A 90 16.66 5.26 18.76
N LYS A 91 17.10 6.34 18.08
CA LYS A 91 18.45 6.89 18.30
C LYS A 91 18.70 7.28 19.76
N GLU A 92 17.69 7.85 20.42
CA GLU A 92 17.75 8.25 21.82
C GLU A 92 17.89 7.04 22.75
N ALA A 93 17.21 5.93 22.44
CA ALA A 93 17.35 4.68 23.18
C ALA A 93 18.78 4.13 23.11
N TYR A 94 19.42 4.15 21.94
CA TYR A 94 20.82 3.74 21.81
C TYR A 94 21.77 4.58 22.65
N ILE A 95 21.58 5.91 22.66
CA ILE A 95 22.40 6.81 23.48
C ILE A 95 22.19 6.49 24.97
N HIS A 96 20.94 6.32 25.40
CA HIS A 96 20.63 6.02 26.79
C HIS A 96 21.14 4.65 27.23
N MET A 97 21.06 3.62 26.38
CA MET A 97 21.65 2.30 26.67
C MET A 97 23.18 2.38 26.78
N LYS A 98 23.84 3.18 25.93
CA LYS A 98 25.29 3.41 25.99
C LYS A 98 25.72 4.19 27.24
N GLU A 99 24.92 5.13 27.72
CA GLU A 99 25.21 5.88 28.96
C GLU A 99 24.85 5.08 30.22
N ASN A 100 23.81 4.23 30.14
CA ASN A 100 23.25 3.52 31.29
C ASN A 100 23.26 1.99 31.08
N PRO A 101 24.25 1.27 31.62
CA PRO A 101 24.32 -0.20 31.53
C PRO A 101 23.11 -0.93 32.11
N ALA A 102 22.52 -0.39 33.19
CA ALA A 102 21.33 -1.00 33.78
C ALA A 102 20.12 -0.92 32.83
N TYR A 103 20.02 0.13 32.01
CA TYR A 103 18.98 0.25 31.01
C TYR A 103 19.20 -0.72 29.83
N GLU A 104 20.44 -0.85 29.33
CA GLU A 104 20.80 -1.86 28.31
C GLU A 104 20.38 -3.27 28.78
N GLU A 105 20.79 -3.65 30.00
CA GLU A 105 20.49 -4.97 30.55
C GLU A 105 18.97 -5.17 30.70
N ALA A 106 18.25 -4.13 31.15
CA ALA A 106 16.80 -4.20 31.27
C ALA A 106 16.11 -4.41 29.92
N VAL A 107 16.56 -3.73 28.86
CA VAL A 107 16.02 -3.88 27.50
C VAL A 107 16.31 -5.28 26.95
N LEU A 108 17.55 -5.75 27.05
CA LEU A 108 17.93 -7.08 26.57
C LEU A 108 17.22 -8.19 27.35
N LYS A 109 17.09 -8.05 28.66
CA LYS A 109 16.35 -8.99 29.52
C LYS A 109 14.86 -9.02 29.16
N ARG A 110 14.27 -7.87 28.85
CA ARG A 110 12.86 -7.79 28.42
C ARG A 110 12.66 -8.46 27.06
N LEU A 111 13.49 -8.14 26.07
CA LEU A 111 13.48 -8.81 24.76
C LEU A 111 13.67 -10.32 24.89
N ALA A 112 14.65 -10.76 25.67
CA ALA A 112 14.91 -12.18 25.90
C ALA A 112 13.70 -12.90 26.52
N LYS A 113 13.01 -12.24 27.44
CA LYS A 113 11.77 -12.77 28.02
C LYS A 113 10.66 -12.89 26.98
N ASP A 114 10.41 -11.84 26.21
CA ASP A 114 9.30 -11.79 25.26
C ASP A 114 9.54 -12.77 24.08
N LEU A 115 10.79 -12.94 23.63
CA LEU A 115 11.19 -13.90 22.58
C LEU A 115 11.32 -15.33 23.09
N GLY A 116 11.71 -15.51 24.36
CA GLY A 116 11.89 -16.82 24.99
C GLY A 116 10.59 -17.46 25.45
N GLN A 117 9.52 -16.67 25.61
CA GLN A 117 8.20 -17.17 25.93
C GLN A 117 7.54 -17.84 24.72
N GLN A 118 6.75 -18.88 24.99
CA GLN A 118 5.89 -19.48 23.98
C GLN A 118 4.84 -18.46 23.53
N SER A 119 4.53 -18.42 22.23
CA SER A 119 3.39 -17.65 21.71
C SER A 119 2.12 -18.07 22.46
N TYR A 120 1.27 -17.09 22.81
CA TYR A 120 0.10 -17.27 23.69
C TYR A 120 -0.83 -18.41 23.25
N LEU A 121 -0.90 -18.71 21.94
CA LEU A 121 -1.73 -19.77 21.38
C LEU A 121 -0.96 -20.51 20.26
N PRO A 122 -0.78 -21.84 20.36
CA PRO A 122 -0.21 -22.65 19.28
C PRO A 122 -1.06 -22.54 18.00
N GLY A 123 -0.45 -22.22 16.86
CA GLY A 123 -1.16 -22.07 15.58
C GLY A 123 -1.81 -20.70 15.34
N TRP A 124 -1.73 -19.79 16.31
CA TRP A 124 -2.08 -18.37 16.16
C TRP A 124 -0.81 -17.52 16.27
N GLU A 125 0.24 -17.95 15.59
CA GLU A 125 1.44 -17.13 15.47
C GLU A 125 1.13 -15.89 14.61
N PRO A 126 1.52 -14.68 15.05
CA PRO A 126 1.46 -13.51 14.19
C PRO A 126 2.41 -13.69 13.00
N ASP A 127 2.07 -13.08 11.86
CA ASP A 127 2.92 -13.02 10.68
C ASP A 127 4.20 -12.26 10.97
N TYR A 128 4.05 -11.11 11.63
CA TYR A 128 5.18 -10.31 12.05
C TYR A 128 4.92 -9.68 13.41
N ILE A 129 6.03 -9.45 14.11
CA ILE A 129 6.09 -8.70 15.35
C ILE A 129 7.13 -7.61 15.19
N VAL A 130 6.78 -6.40 15.63
CA VAL A 130 7.69 -5.28 15.76
C VAL A 130 7.82 -4.93 17.23
N PHE A 131 9.04 -5.00 17.76
CA PHE A 131 9.39 -4.47 19.07
C PHE A 131 9.92 -3.04 18.88
N GLU A 132 9.20 -2.06 19.41
CA GLU A 132 9.63 -0.66 19.40
C GLU A 132 10.24 -0.31 20.76
N ILE A 133 11.47 0.18 20.75
CA ILE A 133 12.24 0.53 21.94
C ILE A 133 12.55 2.03 21.91
N GLY A 134 11.85 2.76 22.77
CA GLY A 134 12.08 4.19 23.01
C GLY A 134 13.14 4.46 24.08
N LYS A 135 13.23 5.71 24.53
CA LYS A 135 14.24 6.15 25.51
C LYS A 135 14.04 5.52 26.89
N ASN A 136 12.77 5.35 27.29
CA ASN A 136 12.38 4.77 28.57
C ASN A 136 11.79 3.37 28.40
N MET A 137 11.74 2.60 29.47
CA MET A 137 11.10 1.26 29.45
C MET A 137 9.59 1.35 29.21
N GLU A 138 8.96 2.49 29.54
CA GLU A 138 7.54 2.75 29.26
C GLU A 138 7.25 2.86 27.75
N ASP A 139 8.24 3.26 26.97
CA ASP A 139 8.13 3.36 25.51
C ASP A 139 8.34 2.02 24.81
N TYR A 140 8.57 0.94 25.57
CA TYR A 140 8.67 -0.41 25.03
C TYR A 140 7.29 -0.89 24.56
N LYS A 141 7.13 -1.08 23.25
CA LYS A 141 5.86 -1.51 22.65
C LYS A 141 6.07 -2.71 21.75
N THR A 142 5.04 -3.54 21.68
CA THR A 142 4.99 -4.71 20.79
C THR A 142 3.79 -4.57 19.87
N ILE A 143 4.05 -4.49 18.58
CA ILE A 143 3.02 -4.47 17.54
C ILE A 143 3.03 -5.84 16.88
N SER A 144 1.90 -6.54 16.88
CA SER A 144 1.75 -7.82 16.20
C SER A 144 0.68 -7.72 15.13
N SER A 145 0.90 -8.43 14.02
CA SER A 145 -0.09 -8.60 12.98
C SER A 145 -0.34 -10.08 12.74
N TYR A 146 -1.60 -10.46 12.63
CA TYR A 146 -2.02 -11.83 12.38
C TYR A 146 -2.53 -11.94 10.95
N LYS A 147 -2.33 -13.09 10.30
CA LYS A 147 -3.00 -13.38 9.02
C LYS A 147 -4.49 -13.16 9.21
N ARG A 148 -5.06 -12.21 8.48
CA ARG A 148 -6.47 -12.30 8.13
C ARG A 148 -6.58 -13.42 7.10
N ASP A 149 -7.58 -14.28 7.23
CA ASP A 149 -7.81 -15.37 6.29
C ASP A 149 -7.73 -14.84 4.85
N ASN A 150 -6.81 -15.37 4.05
CA ASN A 150 -6.59 -14.96 2.65
C ASN A 150 -7.89 -14.95 1.84
N LYS A 151 -8.84 -15.81 2.21
CA LYS A 151 -10.16 -15.92 1.59
C LYS A 151 -10.99 -14.65 1.75
N GLN A 152 -10.95 -14.01 2.92
CA GLN A 152 -11.68 -12.76 3.18
C GLN A 152 -11.08 -11.61 2.35
N ILE A 153 -9.74 -11.55 2.26
CA ILE A 153 -9.04 -10.56 1.44
C ILE A 153 -9.40 -10.76 -0.04
N GLU A 154 -9.42 -12.00 -0.52
CA GLU A 154 -9.75 -12.34 -1.90
C GLU A 154 -11.22 -12.06 -2.24
N GLU A 155 -12.14 -12.34 -1.31
CA GLU A 155 -13.56 -12.00 -1.42
C GLU A 155 -13.76 -10.47 -1.48
N ASP A 156 -13.13 -9.71 -0.58
CA ASP A 156 -13.17 -8.24 -0.58
C ASP A 156 -12.61 -7.67 -1.90
N TYR A 157 -11.50 -8.22 -2.39
CA TYR A 157 -10.89 -7.79 -3.66
C TYR A 157 -11.76 -8.13 -4.87
N LEU A 158 -12.44 -9.28 -4.83
CA LEU A 158 -13.39 -9.70 -5.85
C LEU A 158 -14.63 -8.80 -5.88
N GLU A 159 -15.15 -8.44 -4.71
CA GLU A 159 -16.25 -7.47 -4.58
C GLU A 159 -15.87 -6.10 -5.11
N TYR A 160 -14.68 -5.59 -4.73
CA TYR A 160 -14.14 -4.36 -5.27
C TYR A 160 -14.07 -4.38 -6.81
N ARG A 161 -13.57 -5.47 -7.41
CA ARG A 161 -13.52 -5.65 -8.87
C ARG A 161 -14.91 -5.69 -9.53
N LYS A 162 -15.89 -6.34 -8.89
CA LYS A 162 -17.29 -6.37 -9.37
C LYS A 162 -17.90 -4.97 -9.33
N ALA A 163 -17.71 -4.23 -8.22
CA ALA A 163 -18.21 -2.88 -8.06
C ALA A 163 -17.59 -1.91 -9.08
N LYS A 164 -16.27 -2.00 -9.30
CA LYS A 164 -15.56 -1.19 -10.30
C LYS A 164 -16.11 -1.42 -11.72
N ARG A 165 -16.22 -2.69 -12.15
CA ARG A 165 -16.82 -3.04 -13.45
C ARG A 165 -18.25 -2.52 -13.61
N LYS A 166 -19.07 -2.60 -12.55
CA LYS A 166 -20.45 -2.09 -12.57
C LYS A 166 -20.47 -0.58 -12.78
N LYS A 167 -19.58 0.18 -12.12
CA LYS A 167 -19.45 1.64 -12.31
C LYS A 167 -18.99 1.98 -13.72
N GLU A 168 -17.97 1.28 -14.23
CA GLU A 168 -17.44 1.48 -15.58
C GLU A 168 -18.49 1.19 -16.67
N LEU A 169 -19.25 0.09 -16.52
CA LEU A 169 -20.33 -0.26 -17.44
C LEU A 169 -21.44 0.79 -17.44
N LYS A 170 -21.84 1.28 -16.25
CA LYS A 170 -22.85 2.33 -16.15
C LYS A 170 -22.39 3.63 -16.82
N LEU A 171 -21.13 4.03 -16.59
CA LEU A 171 -20.55 5.19 -17.24
C LEU A 171 -20.48 5.02 -18.77
N TRP A 172 -20.16 3.82 -19.24
CA TRP A 172 -20.14 3.52 -20.67
C TRP A 172 -21.54 3.58 -21.29
N GLN A 173 -22.55 3.04 -20.62
CA GLN A 173 -23.96 3.11 -21.05
C GLN A 173 -24.45 4.57 -21.10
N GLU A 174 -24.14 5.38 -20.09
CA GLU A 174 -24.47 6.81 -20.07
C GLU A 174 -23.80 7.55 -21.23
N LYS A 175 -22.51 7.29 -21.48
CA LYS A 175 -21.79 7.88 -22.64
C LYS A 175 -22.42 7.49 -23.97
N LEU A 176 -22.81 6.22 -24.12
CA LEU A 176 -23.48 5.73 -25.33
C LEU A 176 -24.82 6.42 -25.54
N PHE A 177 -25.63 6.52 -24.47
CA PHE A 177 -26.92 7.21 -24.50
C PHE A 177 -26.75 8.70 -24.86
N LEU A 178 -25.81 9.40 -24.24
CA LEU A 178 -25.52 10.80 -24.55
C LEU A 178 -25.08 10.99 -26.00
N LYS A 179 -24.31 10.04 -26.55
CA LYS A 179 -23.91 10.08 -27.96
C LYS A 179 -25.12 9.96 -28.88
N GLN A 180 -25.97 8.96 -28.66
CA GLN A 180 -27.20 8.77 -29.43
C GLN A 180 -28.15 9.98 -29.31
N TYR A 181 -28.28 10.54 -28.12
CA TYR A 181 -29.10 11.74 -27.88
C TYR A 181 -28.57 12.96 -28.63
N LYS A 182 -27.25 13.20 -28.58
CA LYS A 182 -26.61 14.29 -29.33
C LYS A 182 -26.76 14.12 -30.84
N GLU A 183 -26.64 12.91 -31.35
CA GLU A 183 -26.88 12.61 -32.76
C GLU A 183 -28.33 12.90 -33.14
N ARG A 184 -29.30 12.45 -32.34
CA ARG A 184 -30.73 12.74 -32.56
C ARG A 184 -31.01 14.24 -32.60
N LEU A 185 -30.51 15.00 -31.62
CA LEU A 185 -30.67 16.46 -31.59
C LEU A 185 -30.03 17.15 -32.81
N ARG A 186 -28.86 16.65 -33.27
CA ARG A 186 -28.23 17.17 -34.50
C ARG A 186 -29.13 16.94 -35.71
N PHE A 187 -29.67 15.73 -35.87
CA PHE A 187 -30.59 15.41 -36.97
C PHE A 187 -31.88 16.23 -36.91
N GLU A 188 -32.47 16.37 -35.73
CA GLU A 188 -33.69 17.15 -35.54
C GLU A 188 -33.47 18.63 -35.91
N LYS A 189 -32.35 19.22 -35.45
CA LYS A 189 -31.96 20.59 -35.85
C LYS A 189 -31.76 20.72 -37.36
N LEU A 190 -31.16 19.73 -38.02
CA LEU A 190 -30.99 19.73 -39.48
C LEU A 190 -32.34 19.65 -40.21
N ILE A 191 -33.28 18.84 -39.72
CA ILE A 191 -34.61 18.71 -40.30
C ILE A 191 -35.39 20.01 -40.15
N VAL A 192 -35.40 20.60 -38.95
CA VAL A 192 -36.09 21.87 -38.69
C VAL A 192 -35.46 23.00 -39.50
N GLY A 193 -34.12 23.11 -39.53
CA GLY A 193 -33.41 24.09 -40.34
C GLY A 193 -33.72 23.95 -41.83
N ARG A 194 -33.85 22.72 -42.35
CA ARG A 194 -34.27 22.48 -43.74
C ARG A 194 -35.68 22.98 -44.00
N LYS A 195 -36.63 22.70 -43.10
CA LYS A 195 -38.03 23.15 -43.22
C LYS A 195 -38.14 24.68 -43.15
N MET A 196 -37.39 25.33 -42.27
CA MET A 196 -37.37 26.79 -42.18
C MET A 196 -36.80 27.42 -43.45
N ALA A 197 -35.64 26.95 -43.93
CA ALA A 197 -35.06 27.44 -45.18
C ALA A 197 -35.92 27.16 -46.42
N GLU A 198 -36.75 26.11 -46.41
CA GLU A 198 -37.74 25.88 -47.45
C GLU A 198 -38.89 26.91 -47.37
N LYS A 199 -39.39 27.20 -46.16
CA LYS A 199 -40.41 28.22 -45.93
C LYS A 199 -39.93 29.62 -46.34
N ASP A 200 -38.74 30.03 -45.91
CA ASP A 200 -38.15 31.34 -46.24
C ASP A 200 -38.03 31.49 -47.77
N ARG A 201 -37.63 30.42 -48.48
CA ARG A 201 -37.56 30.43 -49.96
C ARG A 201 -38.93 30.58 -50.64
N TYR A 202 -39.98 30.00 -50.07
CA TYR A 202 -41.34 30.18 -50.59
C TYR A 202 -41.87 31.60 -50.33
N GLU A 203 -41.48 32.21 -49.21
CA GLU A 203 -41.80 33.61 -48.89
C GLU A 203 -41.10 34.57 -49.84
N GLU A 204 -39.78 34.42 -50.07
CA GLU A 204 -39.02 35.20 -51.06
C GLU A 204 -39.63 35.10 -52.47
N LEU A 205 -40.01 33.88 -52.89
CA LEU A 205 -40.70 33.65 -54.16
C LEU A 205 -42.04 34.40 -54.25
N ALA A 206 -42.81 34.42 -53.17
CA ALA A 206 -44.09 35.12 -53.13
C ALA A 206 -43.92 36.64 -53.20
N GLU A 207 -42.89 37.19 -52.53
CA GLU A 207 -42.52 38.60 -52.60
C GLU A 207 -42.07 39.01 -54.00
N ASP A 208 -41.19 38.22 -54.63
CA ASP A 208 -40.75 38.46 -56.01
C ASP A 208 -41.91 38.41 -57.00
N MET A 209 -42.81 37.43 -56.85
CA MET A 209 -44.02 37.34 -57.67
C MET A 209 -44.97 38.53 -57.45
N ALA A 210 -45.12 39.01 -56.22
CA ALA A 210 -45.93 40.19 -55.91
C ALA A 210 -45.33 41.47 -56.52
N MET A 211 -44.00 41.63 -56.44
CA MET A 211 -43.28 42.76 -57.05
C MET A 211 -43.37 42.75 -58.59
N LEU A 212 -43.27 41.58 -59.23
CA LEU A 212 -43.44 41.47 -60.68
C LEU A 212 -44.87 41.82 -61.14
N LYS A 213 -45.89 41.41 -60.38
CA LYS A 213 -47.29 41.80 -60.63
C LYS A 213 -47.52 43.31 -60.45
N ALA A 214 -46.94 43.92 -59.42
CA ALA A 214 -47.06 45.35 -59.16
C ALA A 214 -46.38 46.22 -60.23
N THR A 215 -45.29 45.73 -60.84
CA THR A 215 -44.51 46.45 -61.85
C THR A 215 -44.96 46.20 -63.30
N GLY A 216 -45.98 45.36 -63.51
CA GLY A 216 -46.56 45.09 -64.84
C GLY A 216 -45.63 44.36 -65.81
N ARG A 217 -44.50 43.80 -65.35
CA ARG A 217 -43.53 43.08 -66.19
C ARG A 217 -43.77 41.57 -66.12
N THR A 218 -44.17 40.95 -67.22
CA THR A 218 -44.21 39.48 -67.34
C THR A 218 -42.84 38.98 -67.79
N LYS A 219 -42.04 38.40 -66.87
CA LYS A 219 -40.86 37.60 -67.25
C LYS A 219 -41.30 36.17 -67.59
N ASP A 220 -40.77 35.62 -68.68
CA ASP A 220 -41.04 34.24 -69.10
C ASP A 220 -40.68 33.25 -67.99
N GLY A 221 -41.66 32.45 -67.55
CA GLY A 221 -41.55 31.54 -66.39
C GLY A 221 -40.40 30.52 -66.48
N SER A 222 -39.88 30.26 -67.69
CA SER A 222 -38.70 29.40 -67.90
C SER A 222 -37.39 30.02 -67.39
N SER A 223 -37.27 31.35 -67.31
CA SER A 223 -36.04 32.04 -66.87
C SER A 223 -35.90 32.04 -65.34
N LEU A 224 -37.01 32.20 -64.63
CA LEU A 224 -37.10 32.07 -63.17
C LEU A 224 -36.74 30.65 -62.73
N LEU A 225 -37.36 29.60 -63.30
CA LEU A 225 -37.03 28.22 -62.90
C LEU A 225 -35.54 27.84 -63.13
N LYS A 226 -34.87 28.44 -64.12
CA LYS A 226 -33.44 28.20 -64.43
C LYS A 226 -32.48 28.86 -63.44
N SER A 227 -32.75 30.10 -62.97
CA SER A 227 -31.91 30.71 -61.92
C SER A 227 -32.02 29.95 -60.59
N TYR A 228 -33.19 29.39 -60.30
CA TYR A 228 -33.43 28.57 -59.10
C TYR A 228 -32.74 27.20 -59.15
N ALA A 229 -32.60 26.58 -60.33
CA ALA A 229 -31.88 25.32 -60.48
C ALA A 229 -30.36 25.45 -60.24
N VAL A 230 -29.76 26.59 -60.60
CA VAL A 230 -28.32 26.86 -60.45
C VAL A 230 -27.94 27.11 -58.97
N GLY A 231 -28.79 27.78 -58.19
CA GLY A 231 -28.58 27.97 -56.75
C GLY A 231 -28.61 26.66 -55.94
N ASN A 232 -29.33 25.65 -56.44
CA ASN A 232 -29.50 24.33 -55.79
C ASN A 232 -28.19 23.50 -55.77
N HIS A 233 -27.26 23.78 -56.68
CA HIS A 233 -25.96 23.09 -56.75
C HIS A 233 -24.89 23.73 -55.87
N GLN A 234 -24.97 25.04 -55.61
CA GLN A 234 -24.03 25.78 -54.75
C GLN A 234 -24.37 25.61 -53.26
N ALA A 235 -25.66 25.60 -52.89
CA ALA A 235 -26.07 25.36 -51.51
C ALA A 235 -25.74 23.93 -51.01
N LYS A 236 -25.78 22.93 -51.89
CA LYS A 236 -25.35 21.55 -51.58
C LYS A 236 -23.85 21.42 -51.28
N ARG A 237 -23.00 22.30 -51.85
CA ARG A 237 -21.55 22.33 -51.57
C ARG A 237 -21.22 23.02 -50.24
N ALA A 238 -21.99 24.04 -49.84
CA ALA A 238 -21.78 24.75 -48.57
C ALA A 238 -22.16 23.93 -47.32
N MET A 239 -23.01 22.89 -47.47
CA MET A 239 -23.44 22.01 -46.38
C MET A 239 -22.62 20.72 -46.21
N GLY A 240 -21.37 20.67 -46.71
CA GLY A 240 -20.33 19.75 -46.24
C GLY A 240 -20.65 18.24 -46.20
N GLY A 241 -21.57 17.74 -47.02
CA GLY A 241 -21.99 16.34 -47.00
C GLY A 241 -21.46 15.57 -48.20
N SER A 242 -20.31 14.94 -48.08
CA SER A 242 -19.90 13.83 -48.96
C SER A 242 -20.75 12.60 -48.61
N ILE A 243 -21.75 12.29 -49.42
CA ILE A 243 -22.46 11.01 -49.35
C ILE A 243 -21.54 9.97 -49.98
N SER A 244 -20.77 9.27 -49.15
CA SER A 244 -20.11 8.03 -49.53
C SER A 244 -21.11 6.89 -49.38
N ILE A 245 -21.66 6.40 -50.49
CA ILE A 245 -22.46 5.18 -50.50
C ILE A 245 -21.47 4.02 -50.34
N ILE A 246 -21.33 3.50 -49.13
CA ILE A 246 -20.71 2.20 -48.89
C ILE A 246 -21.78 1.17 -49.22
N ARG A 247 -21.56 0.42 -50.31
CA ARG A 247 -22.38 -0.72 -50.71
C ARG A 247 -21.95 -1.91 -49.85
N CYS A 248 -22.87 -2.48 -49.08
CA CYS A 248 -22.71 -3.83 -48.52
C CYS A 248 -22.71 -4.87 -49.63
#